data_AF-A0A7C1YCJ3-F1
#
_entry.id   AF-A0A7C1YCJ3-F1
#
_cell.length_a   1.000
_cell.length_b   1.000
_cell.length_c   1.000
_cell.angle_alpha   90.00
_cell.angle_beta   90.00
_cell.angle_gamma   90.00
#
_symmetry.space_group_name_H-M   'P 1'
#
loop_
_entity.id
_entity.type
_entity.pdbx_description
1 polymer ?
#
loop_
_entity_poly.entity_id
_entity_poly.type
_entity_poly.pdbx_seq_one_letter_code
_entity_poly.pdbx_strand_id
1 'polypeptide(L)'
;GEKDFVKAALAVLANMQPKTIENIISAKSAKGIVSLTWKAGLSMKIGEHLQLKIARIQPRDVLGASSGSDFPLSEDEMKWQLDFLGEL
;
A
#
# COMPACT_ATOMS: atom_id res chain seq x y z
N GLY A 1 4.10 8.94 -16.24
CA GLY A 1 5.51 9.31 -15.94
C GLY A 1 5.94 8.73 -14.61
N GLU A 2 6.03 9.55 -13.57
CA GLU A 2 6.52 9.10 -12.24
C GLU A 2 5.59 8.08 -11.56
N LYS A 3 4.27 8.27 -11.65
CA LYS A 3 3.29 7.34 -11.03
C LYS A 3 3.32 5.93 -11.64
N ASP A 4 3.48 5.83 -12.95
CA ASP A 4 3.50 4.54 -13.66
C ASP A 4 4.77 3.76 -13.32
N PHE A 5 5.89 4.46 -13.16
CA PHE A 5 7.13 3.87 -12.64
C PHE A 5 6.94 3.32 -11.22
N VAL A 6 6.32 4.09 -10.32
CA VAL A 6 6.07 3.63 -8.95
C VAL A 6 5.13 2.41 -8.93
N LYS A 7 4.07 2.40 -9.74
CA LYS A 7 3.18 1.24 -9.87
C LYS A 7 3.94 0.00 -10.35
N ALA A 8 4.78 0.14 -11.37
CA ALA A 8 5.58 -0.96 -11.91
C ALA A 8 6.59 -1.47 -10.86
N ALA A 9 7.26 -0.57 -10.14
CA ALA A 9 8.17 -0.94 -9.06
C ALA A 9 7.43 -1.70 -7.94
N LEU A 10 6.24 -1.23 -7.53
CA LEU A 10 5.41 -1.93 -6.54
C LEU A 10 4.96 -3.31 -7.03
N ALA A 11 4.64 -3.48 -8.31
CA ALA A 11 4.30 -4.78 -8.88
C ALA A 11 5.45 -5.79 -8.75
N VAL A 12 6.68 -5.36 -9.05
CA VAL A 12 7.88 -6.20 -8.92
C VAL A 12 8.20 -6.51 -7.46
N LEU A 13 8.22 -5.48 -6.60
CA LEU A 13 8.58 -5.63 -5.18
C LEU A 13 7.57 -6.47 -4.40
N ALA A 14 6.28 -6.28 -4.66
CA ALA A 14 5.22 -7.04 -4.01
C ALA A 14 4.99 -8.43 -4.63
N ASN A 15 5.64 -8.71 -5.78
CA ASN A 15 5.39 -9.87 -6.62
C ASN A 15 3.90 -10.06 -6.97
N MET A 16 3.28 -8.99 -7.46
CA MET A 16 1.86 -8.92 -7.80
C MET A 16 1.66 -8.44 -9.24
N GLN A 17 0.55 -8.82 -9.87
CA GLN A 17 0.27 -8.37 -11.23
C GLN A 17 0.05 -6.85 -11.27
N PRO A 18 0.52 -6.14 -12.31
CA PRO A 18 0.33 -4.69 -12.44
C PRO A 18 -1.14 -4.27 -12.31
N LYS A 19 -2.07 -5.05 -12.87
CA LYS A 19 -3.51 -4.81 -12.77
C LYS A 19 -4.00 -4.79 -11.31
N THR A 20 -3.53 -5.72 -10.49
CA THR A 20 -3.87 -5.78 -9.06
C THR A 20 -3.35 -4.55 -8.31
N ILE A 21 -2.14 -4.10 -8.62
CA ILE A 21 -1.59 -2.85 -8.06
C ILE A 21 -2.45 -1.65 -8.42
N GLU A 22 -2.93 -1.58 -9.67
CA GLU A 22 -3.82 -0.52 -10.12
C GLU A 22 -5.16 -0.54 -9.38
N ASN A 23 -5.74 -1.71 -9.15
CA ASN A 23 -6.99 -1.87 -8.41
C ASN A 23 -6.83 -1.43 -6.95
N ILE A 24 -5.76 -1.87 -6.27
CA ILE A 24 -5.43 -1.46 -4.90
C ILE A 24 -5.27 0.07 -4.79
N ILE A 25 -4.51 0.68 -5.70
CA ILE A 25 -4.28 2.13 -5.69
C ILE A 25 -5.58 2.89 -5.98
N SER A 26 -6.41 2.37 -6.90
CA SER A 26 -7.68 2.99 -7.28
C SER A 26 -8.74 2.89 -6.18
N ALA A 27 -8.66 1.89 -5.31
CA ALA A 27 -9.51 1.77 -4.13
C ALA A 27 -9.29 2.89 -3.10
N LYS A 28 -8.14 3.60 -3.17
CA LYS A 28 -7.78 4.71 -2.26
C LYS A 28 -7.90 4.35 -0.77
N SER A 29 -7.67 3.10 -0.43
CA SER A 29 -7.73 2.59 0.95
C SER A 29 -6.38 2.76 1.63
N ALA A 30 -6.34 3.50 2.74
CA ALA A 30 -5.11 3.66 3.53
C ALA A 30 -4.58 2.29 3.99
N LYS A 31 -5.46 1.44 4.50
CA LYS A 31 -5.12 0.06 4.89
C LYS A 31 -4.58 -0.74 3.70
N GLY A 32 -5.19 -0.63 2.54
CA GLY A 32 -4.73 -1.32 1.33
C GLY A 32 -3.32 -0.91 0.91
N ILE A 33 -3.01 0.39 0.93
CA ILE A 33 -1.67 0.90 0.60
C ILE A 33 -0.64 0.49 1.65
N VAL A 34 -1.00 0.51 2.94
CA VAL A 34 -0.15 0.03 4.03
C VAL A 34 0.20 -1.44 3.82
N SER A 35 -0.80 -2.29 3.57
CA SER A 35 -0.57 -3.71 3.31
C SER A 35 0.28 -3.96 2.07
N LEU A 36 0.07 -3.18 1.00
CA LEU A 36 0.90 -3.24 -0.20
C LEU A 36 2.36 -2.84 0.09
N THR A 37 2.56 -1.80 0.90
CA THR A 37 3.89 -1.33 1.32
C THR A 37 4.62 -2.42 2.11
N TRP A 38 3.92 -3.08 3.03
CA TRP A 38 4.44 -4.21 3.79
C TRP A 38 4.82 -5.38 2.88
N LYS A 39 3.91 -5.77 1.97
CA LYS A 39 4.17 -6.86 1.01
C LYS A 39 5.35 -6.58 0.10
N ALA A 40 5.57 -5.32 -0.26
CA ALA A 40 6.71 -4.86 -1.05
C ALA A 40 8.03 -4.76 -0.25
N GLY A 41 8.01 -5.06 1.06
CA GLY A 41 9.20 -4.98 1.93
C GLY A 41 9.70 -3.55 2.15
N LEU A 42 8.82 -2.54 1.99
CA LEU A 42 9.17 -1.14 2.12
C LEU A 42 8.90 -0.63 3.54
N SER A 43 9.64 0.39 3.99
CA SER A 43 9.36 1.03 5.29
C SER A 43 8.04 1.80 5.30
N MET A 44 7.41 1.95 6.47
CA MET A 44 6.19 2.76 6.60
C MET A 44 6.37 4.23 6.26
N LYS A 45 7.59 4.78 6.41
CA LYS A 45 7.89 6.12 5.91
C LYS A 45 7.62 6.25 4.40
N ILE A 46 7.96 5.22 3.63
CA ILE A 46 7.62 5.16 2.20
C ILE A 46 6.10 4.96 2.04
N GLY A 47 5.50 4.11 2.86
CA GLY A 47 4.04 3.87 2.87
C GLY A 47 3.21 5.14 3.05
N GLU A 48 3.57 6.04 3.97
CA GLU A 48 2.92 7.33 4.15
C GLU A 48 3.01 8.21 2.90
N HIS A 49 4.17 8.23 2.23
CA HIS A 49 4.34 8.94 0.97
C HIS A 49 3.50 8.32 -0.17
N LEU A 50 3.39 6.99 -0.22
CA LEU A 50 2.55 6.30 -1.20
C LEU A 50 1.07 6.64 -1.00
N GLN A 51 0.59 6.67 0.24
CA GLN A 51 -0.77 7.07 0.58
C GLN A 51 -1.08 8.49 0.08
N LEU A 52 -0.22 9.45 0.39
CA LEU A 52 -0.40 10.85 0.02
C LEU A 52 -0.27 11.12 -1.49
N LYS A 53 0.80 10.61 -2.11
CA LYS A 53 1.18 11.03 -3.48
C LYS A 53 0.60 10.13 -4.56
N ILE A 54 0.59 8.82 -4.30
CA ILE A 54 0.18 7.83 -5.29
C ILE A 54 -1.32 7.60 -5.20
N ALA A 55 -1.81 7.21 -4.02
CA ALA A 55 -3.24 6.94 -3.76
C ALA A 55 -4.09 8.20 -3.50
N ARG A 56 -3.45 9.36 -3.27
CA ARG A 56 -4.12 10.66 -3.02
C ARG A 56 -5.09 10.60 -1.82
N ILE A 57 -4.68 9.91 -0.77
CA ILE A 57 -5.38 9.88 0.53
C ILE A 57 -5.17 11.23 1.22
N GLN A 58 -6.21 11.75 1.87
CA GLN A 58 -6.09 13.03 2.58
C GLN A 58 -5.16 12.87 3.79
N PRO A 59 -4.36 13.89 4.16
CA PRO A 59 -3.39 13.78 5.25
C PRO A 59 -3.96 13.29 6.58
N ARG A 60 -5.20 13.66 6.91
CA ARG A 60 -5.89 13.23 8.13
C ARG A 60 -6.26 11.75 8.16
N ASP A 61 -6.32 11.11 6.99
CA ASP A 61 -6.74 9.72 6.80
C ASP A 61 -5.52 8.80 6.54
N VAL A 62 -4.31 9.35 6.53
CA VAL A 62 -3.06 8.60 6.36
C VAL A 62 -2.76 7.82 7.63
N LEU A 63 -2.38 6.55 7.46
CA LEU A 63 -1.90 5.69 8.52
C LEU A 63 -0.37 5.73 8.57
N GLY A 64 0.18 6.11 9.73
CA GLY A 64 1.61 6.04 10.02
C GLY A 64 1.98 4.81 10.83
N ALA A 65 3.26 4.65 11.15
CA ALA A 65 3.71 3.61 12.08
C ALA A 65 3.05 3.77 13.47
N SER A 66 2.82 2.66 14.16
CA SER A 66 2.26 2.67 15.52
C SER A 66 3.38 2.64 16.56
N SER A 67 3.12 3.13 17.77
CA SER A 67 4.09 3.09 18.85
C SER A 67 4.43 1.64 19.22
N GLY A 68 5.58 1.15 18.73
CA GLY A 68 6.09 -0.19 19.02
C GLY A 68 6.05 -1.19 17.86
N SER A 69 5.53 -0.81 16.69
CA SER A 69 5.55 -1.65 15.48
C SER A 69 5.85 -0.84 14.24
N ASP A 70 6.57 -1.46 13.29
CA ASP A 70 6.90 -0.80 12.02
C ASP A 70 5.67 -0.45 11.19
N PHE A 71 4.56 -1.19 11.38
CA PHE A 71 3.29 -1.03 10.66
C PHE A 71 2.11 -0.86 11.62
N PRO A 72 1.06 -0.12 11.24
CA PRO A 72 -0.15 0.11 12.06
C PRO A 72 -1.16 -1.04 12.02
N LEU A 73 -0.93 -2.05 11.19
CA LEU A 73 -1.78 -3.23 11.04
C LEU A 73 -0.96 -4.47 11.42
N SER A 74 -1.63 -5.48 11.96
CA SER A 74 -1.05 -6.81 12.11
C SER A 74 -0.80 -7.47 10.75
N GLU A 75 0.10 -8.45 10.68
CA GLU A 75 0.37 -9.18 9.43
C GLU A 75 -0.87 -9.86 8.87
N ASP A 76 -1.73 -10.39 9.73
CA ASP A 76 -2.95 -11.09 9.29
C ASP A 76 -3.98 -10.11 8.73
N GLU A 77 -4.13 -8.92 9.34
CA GLU A 77 -4.94 -7.84 8.75
C GLU A 77 -4.37 -7.40 7.40
N MET A 78 -3.04 -7.32 7.27
CA MET A 78 -2.40 -6.92 6.02
C MET A 78 -2.62 -7.94 4.90
N LYS A 79 -2.46 -9.23 5.18
CA LYS A 79 -2.77 -10.32 4.25
C LYS A 79 -4.24 -10.27 3.83
N TRP A 80 -5.15 -10.17 4.81
CA TRP A 80 -6.58 -10.09 4.53
C TRP A 80 -6.94 -8.93 3.60
N GLN A 81 -6.36 -7.75 3.82
CA GLN A 81 -6.57 -6.60 2.93
C GLN A 81 -6.10 -6.88 1.50
N LEU A 82 -4.96 -7.55 1.33
CA LEU A 82 -4.42 -7.85 0.00
C LEU A 82 -5.22 -8.93 -0.73
N ASP A 83 -5.71 -9.93 -0.01
CA ASP A 83 -6.58 -10.96 -0.58
C ASP A 83 -7.89 -10.32 -1.06
N PHE A 84 -8.54 -9.55 -0.18
CA PHE A 84 -9.78 -8.84 -0.51
C PHE A 84 -9.62 -7.87 -1.70
N LEU A 85 -8.56 -7.06 -1.71
CA LEU A 85 -8.31 -6.11 -2.79
C LEU A 85 -7.74 -6.77 -4.06
N GLY A 86 -7.16 -7.97 -3.92
CA GLY A 86 -6.64 -8.77 -5.02
C GLY A 86 -7.74 -9.40 -5.88
N GLU A 87 -8.92 -9.57 -5.30
CA GLU A 87 -10.12 -10.08 -5.96
C GLU A 87 -10.93 -8.99 -6.69
N LEU A 88 -10.67 -7.70 -6.44
CA LEU A 88 -11.24 -6.55 -7.16
C LEU A 88 -10.63 -6.41 -8.56
#